data_AF-A0A2G9HRE6-F1
#
_entry.id   AF-A0A2G9HRE6-F1
#
_cell.length_a   1.000
_cell.length_b   1.000
_cell.length_c   1.000
_cell.angle_alpha   90.00
_cell.angle_beta   90.00
_cell.angle_gamma   90.00
#
_symmetry.space_group_name_H-M   'P 1'
#
loop_
_entity.id
_entity.type
_entity.pdbx_description
1 polymer ?
#
loop_
_entity_poly.entity_id
_entity_poly.type
_entity_poly.pdbx_seq_one_letter_code
_entity_poly.pdbx_strand_id
1 'polypeptide(L)'
;MLINSNAPDPLVLGVRMWPRAIPQFMIGHLDVLDSARTALSNDGFKGLFLGGNYVSGVALGRCVEGAYGIAAEVTDYLSKCIYR
;
A
#
# COMPACT_ATOMS: atom_id res chain seq x y z
N MET A 1 36.66 -18.30 12.99
CA MET A 1 35.42 -19.07 12.74
C MET A 1 34.27 -18.25 13.33
N LEU A 2 33.26 -17.85 12.54
CA LEU A 2 32.18 -16.94 13.03
C LEU A 2 31.22 -17.62 14.02
N ILE A 3 31.36 -18.93 14.21
CA ILE A 3 30.63 -19.72 15.19
C ILE A 3 31.65 -20.55 15.96
N ASN A 4 31.50 -20.53 17.28
CA ASN A 4 32.39 -21.15 18.26
C ASN A 4 32.24 -22.68 18.26
N SER A 5 33.34 -23.43 18.28
CA SER A 5 33.34 -24.91 18.32
C SER A 5 32.77 -25.48 19.63
N ASN A 6 32.65 -24.64 20.64
CA ASN A 6 31.99 -24.95 21.91
C ASN A 6 30.59 -24.33 21.99
N ALA A 7 29.95 -23.98 20.86
CA ALA A 7 28.63 -23.37 20.87
C ALA A 7 27.56 -24.37 21.36
N PRO A 8 26.61 -23.93 22.20
CA PRO A 8 25.52 -24.75 22.71
C PRO A 8 24.43 -24.97 21.65
N ASP A 9 23.50 -25.86 21.98
CA ASP A 9 22.40 -26.24 21.09
C ASP A 9 21.52 -25.03 20.70
N PRO A 10 21.06 -24.97 19.44
CA PRO A 10 20.28 -23.86 18.92
C PRO A 10 18.91 -23.76 19.61
N LEU A 11 18.50 -22.52 19.85
CA LEU A 11 17.28 -22.21 20.59
C LEU A 11 16.07 -22.01 19.66
N VAL A 12 14.87 -22.20 20.23
CA VAL A 12 13.57 -22.00 19.58
C VAL A 12 13.51 -20.64 18.89
N LEU A 13 13.21 -20.71 17.60
CA LEU A 13 13.22 -19.57 16.69
C LEU A 13 11.92 -19.51 15.89
N GLY A 14 11.20 -18.40 16.02
CA GLY A 14 10.04 -18.09 15.18
C GLY A 14 10.49 -17.42 13.88
N VAL A 15 10.32 -18.08 12.74
CA VAL A 15 10.67 -17.53 11.42
C VAL A 15 9.41 -17.32 10.60
N ARG A 16 9.27 -16.12 10.04
CA ARG A 16 8.26 -15.83 9.02
C ARG A 16 8.87 -15.04 7.88
N MET A 17 8.68 -15.56 6.67
CA MET A 17 9.17 -14.97 5.43
C MET A 17 8.00 -14.35 4.67
N TRP A 18 8.20 -13.13 4.18
CA TRP A 18 7.22 -12.42 3.37
C TRP A 18 7.86 -12.02 2.04
N PRO A 19 7.76 -12.86 0.99
CA PRO A 19 8.49 -12.63 -0.27
C PRO A 19 8.16 -11.31 -0.96
N ARG A 20 6.99 -10.75 -0.69
CA ARG A 20 6.48 -9.50 -1.27
C ARG A 20 5.84 -8.60 -0.20
N ALA A 21 6.49 -8.46 0.96
CA ALA A 21 5.95 -7.64 2.05
C ALA A 21 5.93 -6.14 1.74
N ILE A 22 6.96 -5.65 1.05
CA ILE A 22 7.22 -4.22 0.91
C ILE A 22 7.20 -3.87 -0.58
N PRO A 23 6.25 -3.05 -1.05
CA PRO A 23 6.24 -2.53 -2.41
C PRO A 23 7.57 -1.84 -2.73
N GLN A 24 8.09 -2.09 -3.93
CA GLN A 24 9.28 -1.42 -4.44
C GLN A 24 8.86 -0.36 -5.44
N PHE A 25 9.17 0.90 -5.16
CA PHE A 25 8.88 2.02 -6.06
C PHE A 25 10.02 2.16 -7.06
N MET A 26 9.86 1.51 -8.20
CA MET A 26 10.82 1.59 -9.29
C MET A 26 10.78 2.98 -9.95
N ILE A 27 11.80 3.30 -10.75
CA ILE A 27 11.78 4.48 -11.60
C ILE A 27 10.50 4.42 -12.47
N GLY A 28 9.74 5.52 -12.48
CA GLY A 28 8.45 5.61 -13.18
C GLY A 28 7.23 5.18 -12.34
N HIS A 29 7.38 4.85 -11.05
CA HIS A 29 6.24 4.46 -10.20
C HIS A 29 5.13 5.52 -10.15
N LEU A 30 5.50 6.80 -10.11
CA LEU A 30 4.52 7.90 -10.13
C LEU A 30 3.74 7.96 -11.46
N ASP A 31 4.41 7.69 -12.59
CA ASP A 31 3.76 7.68 -13.91
C ASP A 31 2.76 6.52 -14.03
N VAL A 32 3.07 5.37 -13.42
CA VAL A 32 2.15 4.22 -13.32
C VAL A 32 0.93 4.59 -12.48
N LEU A 33 1.12 5.25 -11.34
CA LEU A 33 0.02 5.71 -10.49
C LEU A 33 -0.86 6.72 -11.21
N ASP A 34 -0.28 7.67 -11.94
CA ASP A 34 -1.01 8.69 -12.69
C ASP A 34 -1.83 8.06 -13.83
N SER A 35 -1.22 7.11 -14.55
CA SER A 35 -1.90 6.34 -15.59
C SER A 35 -3.09 5.55 -15.03
N ALA A 36 -2.92 4.92 -13.86
CA ALA A 36 -3.99 4.19 -13.19
C ALA A 36 -5.14 5.12 -12.75
N ARG A 37 -4.83 6.29 -12.18
CA ARG A 37 -5.85 7.30 -11.79
C ARG A 37 -6.61 7.83 -13.00
N THR A 38 -5.90 8.05 -14.10
CA THR A 38 -6.48 8.51 -15.37
C THR A 38 -7.43 7.47 -15.95
N ALA A 39 -7.04 6.19 -15.97
CA ALA A 39 -7.90 5.10 -16.42
C ALA A 39 -9.18 5.00 -15.57
N LEU A 40 -9.07 5.13 -14.25
CA LEU A 40 -10.26 5.13 -13.37
C LEU A 40 -11.24 6.27 -13.69
N SER A 41 -10.73 7.43 -14.06
CA SER A 41 -11.54 8.61 -14.38
C SER A 41 -12.22 8.51 -15.74
N ASN A 42 -11.55 7.90 -16.73
CA ASN A 42 -11.98 7.90 -18.13
C ASN A 42 -12.79 6.66 -18.52
N ASP A 43 -12.56 5.51 -17.88
CA ASP A 43 -13.10 4.22 -18.33
C ASP A 43 -14.35 3.77 -17.54
N GLY A 44 -15.09 4.71 -16.96
CA GLY A 44 -16.37 4.44 -16.30
C GLY A 44 -16.27 3.88 -14.88
N PHE A 45 -15.07 3.82 -14.29
CA PHE A 45 -14.85 3.35 -12.91
C PHE A 45 -15.11 4.43 -11.84
N LYS A 46 -16.12 5.28 -12.05
CA LYS A 46 -16.48 6.31 -11.07
C LYS A 46 -16.88 5.67 -9.74
N GLY A 47 -16.27 6.15 -8.66
CA GLY A 47 -16.46 5.59 -7.32
C GLY A 47 -15.46 4.51 -6.92
N LEU A 48 -14.49 4.18 -7.79
CA LEU A 48 -13.33 3.37 -7.42
C LEU A 48 -12.14 4.27 -7.06
N PHE A 49 -11.46 3.97 -5.96
CA PHE A 49 -10.37 4.77 -5.41
C PHE A 49 -9.13 3.90 -5.17
N LEU A 50 -7.94 4.42 -5.50
CA LEU A 50 -6.66 3.75 -5.23
C LEU A 50 -6.15 4.16 -3.85
N GLY A 51 -5.95 3.19 -2.96
CA GLY A 51 -5.38 3.39 -1.63
C GLY A 51 -4.31 2.36 -1.29
N GLY A 52 -3.80 2.44 -0.05
CA GLY A 52 -2.82 1.50 0.47
C GLY A 52 -1.36 1.91 0.24
N ASN A 53 -0.45 1.02 0.62
CA ASN A 53 0.95 1.35 0.81
C ASN A 53 1.73 1.57 -0.51
N TYR A 54 1.21 1.11 -1.65
CA TYR A 54 1.78 1.38 -2.97
C TYR A 54 1.38 2.77 -3.51
N VAL A 55 0.36 3.40 -2.92
CA VAL A 55 -0.16 4.71 -3.32
C VAL A 55 0.33 5.80 -2.36
N SER A 56 0.17 5.57 -1.07
CA SER A 56 0.33 6.60 -0.02
C SER A 56 1.71 6.58 0.64
N GLY A 57 2.47 5.50 0.44
CA GLY A 57 3.79 5.24 1.02
C GLY A 57 3.84 3.98 1.88
N VAL A 58 5.03 3.38 1.99
CA VAL A 58 5.22 2.05 2.61
C VAL A 58 5.04 2.02 4.13
N ALA A 59 5.24 3.15 4.80
CA ALA A 59 5.15 3.24 6.25
C ALA A 59 3.69 3.14 6.73
N LEU A 60 3.48 2.52 7.89
CA LEU A 60 2.13 2.39 8.49
C LEU A 60 1.44 3.75 8.64
N GLY A 61 2.14 4.75 9.18
CA GLY A 61 1.57 6.10 9.36
C GLY A 61 1.10 6.71 8.04
N ARG A 62 1.88 6.54 6.96
CA ARG A 62 1.52 6.99 5.61
C ARG A 62 0.30 6.28 5.05
N CYS A 63 0.16 4.98 5.33
CA CYS A 63 -1.03 4.22 4.95
C CYS A 63 -2.27 4.73 5.67
N VAL A 64 -2.16 5.01 6.96
CA VAL A 64 -3.28 5.51 7.79
C VAL A 64 -3.68 6.92 7.34
N GLU A 65 -2.72 7.83 7.20
CA GLU A 65 -2.95 9.19 6.69
C GLU A 65 -3.61 9.15 5.30
N GLY A 66 -3.07 8.33 4.39
CA GLY A 66 -3.63 8.13 3.06
C GLY A 66 -5.06 7.58 3.08
N ALA A 67 -5.35 6.63 3.98
CA ALA A 67 -6.69 6.06 4.12
C ALA A 67 -7.73 7.10 4.56
N TYR A 68 -7.36 8.03 5.46
CA TYR A 68 -8.24 9.13 5.84
C TYR A 68 -8.55 10.06 4.66
N GLY A 69 -7.55 10.36 3.83
CA GLY A 69 -7.76 11.14 2.60
C GLY A 69 -8.74 10.46 1.65
N ILE A 70 -8.54 9.17 1.37
CA ILE A 70 -9.44 8.39 0.51
C ILE A 70 -10.85 8.29 1.10
N ALA A 71 -11.00 8.13 2.41
CA ALA A 71 -12.31 8.09 3.06
C ALA A 71 -13.09 9.41 2.88
N ALA A 72 -12.40 10.55 2.90
CA ALA A 72 -13.00 11.85 2.62
C ALA A 72 -13.45 11.95 1.15
N GLU A 73 -12.62 11.52 0.20
CA GLU A 73 -12.97 11.47 -1.24
C GLU A 73 -14.20 10.58 -1.50
N VAL A 74 -14.27 9.40 -0.87
CA VAL A 74 -15.41 8.49 -0.95
C VAL A 74 -16.67 9.15 -0.39
N THR A 75 -16.57 9.83 0.74
CA THR A 75 -17.70 10.52 1.38
C THR A 75 -18.25 11.62 0.46
N ASP A 76 -17.36 12.44 -0.12
CA ASP A 76 -17.73 13.48 -1.08
C ASP A 76 -18.40 12.89 -2.32
N TYR A 77 -17.84 11.81 -2.88
CA TYR A 77 -18.45 11.11 -4.02
C TYR A 77 -19.85 10.59 -3.71
N LEU A 78 -20.03 9.88 -2.60
CA LEU A 78 -21.32 9.33 -2.20
C LEU A 78 -22.36 10.43 -1.92
N SER A 79 -21.95 11.56 -1.34
CA SER A 79 -22.85 12.70 -1.12
C SER A 79 -23.44 13.23 -2.44
N LYS A 80 -22.66 13.24 -3.51
CA LYS A 80 -23.09 13.68 -4.85
C LYS A 80 -23.96 12.64 -5.57
N CYS A 81 -23.84 11.36 -5.19
CA CYS A 81 -24.63 10.27 -5.77
C CYS A 81 -25.98 10.05 -5.07
N ILE A 82 -26.07 10.32 -3.76
CA ILE A 82 -27.28 10.04 -2.96
C ILE A 82 -28.31 11.17 -3.07
N TYR A 83 -27.90 12.40 -3.39
CA TYR A 83 -28.80 13.55 -3.59
C TYR A 83 -29.08 13.88 -5.07
N ARG A 84 -29.06 12.86 -5.95
CA ARG A 84 -29.53 12.97 -7.33
C ARG A 84 -30.88 12.28 -7.52
#